data_AF-A0A8H6TIL1-F1
#
_entry.id   AF-A0A8H6TIL1-F1
#
_cell.length_a   1.000
_cell.length_b   1.000
_cell.length_c   1.000
_cell.angle_alpha   90.00
_cell.angle_beta   90.00
_cell.angle_gamma   90.00
#
_symmetry.space_group_name_H-M   'P 1'
#
loop_
_entity.id
_entity.type
_entity.pdbx_description
1 polymer ?
#
loop_
_entity_poly.entity_id
_entity_poly.type
_entity_poly.pdbx_seq_one_letter_code
_entity_poly.pdbx_strand_id
1 'polypeptide(L)'
;MLFAPAFISALLAAVATASPVRVPAKRNAIGIQLGSRISNNDDVAWIDGQKQSTAITITSGVANPCDFTFTLDGIDGTLQLFGCGTTPFGINNNGVEYALCERFSEPDNFGIHTTFHCA
;
A
#
# COMPACT_ATOMS: atom_id res chain seq x y z
N MET A 1 -58.73 19.98 -44.01
CA MET A 1 -57.74 20.78 -43.23
C MET A 1 -57.03 19.81 -42.30
N LEU A 2 -55.76 19.49 -42.59
CA LEU A 2 -54.91 18.60 -41.80
C LEU A 2 -54.42 19.35 -40.55
N PHE A 3 -54.63 18.81 -39.35
CA PHE A 3 -54.01 19.30 -38.13
C PHE A 3 -53.00 18.27 -37.62
N ALA A 4 -51.74 18.67 -37.50
CA ALA A 4 -50.71 17.99 -36.73
C ALA A 4 -50.27 18.94 -35.61
N PRO A 5 -49.95 18.42 -34.41
CA PRO A 5 -48.93 19.04 -33.60
C PRO A 5 -47.80 18.06 -33.29
N ALA A 6 -46.59 18.52 -33.61
CA ALA A 6 -45.31 17.91 -33.30
C ALA A 6 -45.07 17.96 -31.77
N PHE A 7 -44.75 16.82 -31.17
CA PHE A 7 -44.21 16.76 -29.82
C PHE A 7 -42.68 16.88 -29.90
N ILE A 8 -42.15 17.95 -29.33
CA ILE A 8 -40.73 18.28 -29.26
C ILE A 8 -40.10 17.54 -28.07
N SER A 9 -39.14 16.67 -28.37
CA SER A 9 -38.29 15.97 -27.40
C SER A 9 -37.40 16.95 -26.62
N ALA A 10 -37.47 16.92 -25.29
CA ALA A 10 -36.51 17.61 -24.41
C ALA A 10 -35.39 16.65 -24.00
N LEU A 11 -34.19 16.85 -24.55
CA LEU A 11 -32.97 16.12 -24.21
C LEU A 11 -32.33 16.82 -22.99
N LEU A 12 -32.40 16.22 -21.79
CA LEU A 12 -31.60 16.69 -20.65
C LEU A 12 -30.14 16.31 -20.88
N ALA A 13 -29.30 17.30 -21.18
CA ALA A 13 -27.84 17.15 -21.15
C ALA A 13 -27.37 17.16 -19.69
N ALA A 14 -27.02 16.00 -19.14
CA ALA A 14 -26.35 15.89 -17.85
C ALA A 14 -24.90 16.39 -18.00
N VAL A 15 -24.55 17.47 -17.30
CA VAL A 15 -23.15 17.90 -17.13
C VAL A 15 -22.47 16.91 -16.19
N ALA A 16 -21.65 16.03 -16.74
CA ALA A 16 -20.76 15.19 -15.96
C ALA A 16 -19.62 16.07 -15.40
N THR A 17 -19.60 16.28 -14.09
CA THR A 17 -18.45 16.88 -13.41
C THR A 17 -17.28 15.90 -13.49
N ALA A 18 -16.32 16.17 -14.37
CA ALA A 18 -15.07 15.43 -14.43
C ALA A 18 -14.34 15.58 -13.10
N SER A 19 -14.25 14.48 -12.34
CA SER A 19 -13.46 14.42 -11.11
C SER A 19 -12.00 14.80 -11.41
N PRO A 20 -11.33 15.58 -10.54
CA PRO A 20 -9.92 15.86 -10.72
C PRO A 20 -9.14 14.54 -10.72
N VAL A 21 -8.39 14.31 -11.81
CA VAL A 21 -7.44 13.22 -11.93
C VAL A 21 -6.43 13.38 -10.80
N ARG A 22 -6.56 12.57 -9.74
CA ARG A 22 -5.53 12.49 -8.69
C ARG A 22 -4.27 11.97 -9.36
N VAL A 23 -3.30 12.85 -9.56
CA VAL A 23 -1.92 12.42 -9.82
C VAL A 23 -1.53 11.56 -8.62
N PRO A 24 -1.15 10.28 -8.80
CA PRO A 24 -0.67 9.48 -7.69
C PRO A 24 0.54 10.20 -7.12
N ALA A 25 0.45 10.62 -5.85
CA ALA A 25 1.62 11.11 -5.14
C ALA A 25 2.73 10.08 -5.27
N LYS A 26 3.97 10.53 -5.49
CA LYS A 26 5.15 9.66 -5.50
C LYS A 26 5.08 8.77 -4.26
N ARG A 27 4.75 7.48 -4.44
CA ARG A 27 4.64 6.55 -3.32
C ARG A 27 6.02 6.42 -2.69
N ASN A 28 6.07 6.51 -1.38
CA ASN A 28 7.30 6.22 -0.66
C ASN A 28 7.53 4.72 -0.76
N ALA A 29 8.70 4.32 -1.23
CA ALA A 29 9.06 2.91 -1.22
C ALA A 29 9.22 2.45 0.24
N ILE A 30 8.78 1.22 0.51
CA ILE A 30 8.71 0.65 1.86
C ILE A 30 9.65 -0.55 1.92
N GLY A 31 10.54 -0.54 2.90
CA GLY A 31 11.37 -1.68 3.27
C GLY A 31 10.65 -2.54 4.30
N ILE A 32 10.63 -3.85 4.07
CA ILE A 32 10.04 -4.84 4.97
C ILE A 32 11.10 -5.88 5.34
N GLN A 33 11.17 -6.18 6.64
CA GLN A 33 11.91 -7.31 7.16
C GLN A 33 10.96 -8.26 7.86
N LEU A 34 10.94 -9.50 7.38
CA LEU A 34 10.17 -10.58 7.99
C LEU A 34 11.09 -11.53 8.78
N GLY A 35 10.73 -11.84 10.01
CA GLY A 35 11.28 -12.92 10.83
C GLY A 35 12.76 -12.78 11.15
N SER A 36 13.29 -11.56 11.24
CA SER A 36 14.73 -11.36 11.48
C SER A 36 15.08 -11.31 12.96
N ARG A 37 16.24 -11.90 13.24
CA ARG A 37 16.72 -12.36 14.53
C ARG A 37 17.40 -11.28 15.37
N ILE A 38 17.13 -10.00 15.11
CA ILE A 38 17.86 -8.90 15.76
C ILE A 38 17.37 -8.59 17.16
N SER A 39 16.10 -8.82 17.40
CA SER A 39 15.53 -8.88 18.73
C SER A 39 14.17 -9.52 18.59
N ASN A 40 14.02 -10.78 18.97
CA ASN A 40 12.73 -11.44 19.23
C ASN A 40 11.90 -12.01 18.07
N ASN A 41 12.45 -12.16 16.85
CA ASN A 41 11.70 -12.60 15.65
C ASN A 41 10.54 -11.65 15.30
N ASP A 42 10.79 -10.35 15.39
CA ASP A 42 9.78 -9.35 15.03
C ASP A 42 9.78 -9.12 13.51
N ASP A 43 8.58 -8.93 12.97
CA ASP A 43 8.39 -8.44 11.61
C ASP A 43 8.31 -6.91 11.68
N VAL A 44 9.12 -6.21 10.89
CA VAL A 44 9.23 -4.75 10.96
C VAL A 44 9.14 -4.10 9.58
N ALA A 45 8.66 -2.85 9.55
CA ALA A 45 8.54 -2.01 8.36
C ALA A 45 9.18 -0.64 8.56
N TRP A 46 9.73 -0.06 7.49
CA TRP A 46 10.23 1.33 7.47
C TRP A 46 10.09 1.96 6.09
N ILE A 47 10.23 3.29 6.02
CA ILE A 47 10.29 4.02 4.75
C ILE A 47 11.72 3.97 4.20
N ASP A 48 11.87 3.61 2.93
CA ASP A 48 13.20 3.54 2.30
C ASP A 48 13.95 4.87 2.36
N GLY A 49 15.25 4.79 2.63
CA GLY A 49 16.11 5.95 2.85
C GLY A 49 16.01 6.55 4.25
N GLN A 50 15.07 6.12 5.10
CA GLN A 50 15.10 6.42 6.53
C GLN A 50 16.02 5.45 7.29
N LYS A 51 16.46 5.85 8.47
CA LYS A 51 17.25 4.97 9.34
C LYS A 51 16.35 3.85 9.85
N GLN A 52 16.79 2.60 9.76
CA GLN A 52 16.03 1.46 10.28
C GLN A 52 15.76 1.51 11.80
N SER A 53 16.46 2.37 12.56
CA SER A 53 16.09 2.64 13.96
C SER A 53 14.71 3.30 14.11
N THR A 54 14.12 3.80 13.02
CA THR A 54 12.75 4.31 12.97
C THR A 54 11.77 3.26 12.45
N ALA A 55 12.20 1.99 12.32
CA ALA A 55 11.33 0.90 11.95
C ALA A 55 10.25 0.69 13.01
N ILE A 56 9.08 0.31 12.54
CA ILE A 56 7.94 -0.05 13.38
C ILE A 56 7.74 -1.56 13.36
N THR A 57 7.31 -2.11 14.48
CA THR A 57 6.93 -3.53 14.58
C THR A 57 5.55 -3.75 13.96
N ILE A 58 5.47 -4.62 12.96
CA ILE A 58 4.24 -5.12 12.37
C ILE A 58 3.65 -6.20 13.28
N THR A 59 4.48 -7.17 13.66
CA THR A 59 4.13 -8.21 14.63
C THR A 59 5.38 -8.73 15.34
N SER A 60 5.18 -9.42 16.46
CA SER A 60 6.25 -9.99 17.28
C SER A 60 6.13 -11.51 17.37
N GLY A 61 7.24 -12.23 17.20
CA GLY A 61 7.33 -13.67 17.44
C GLY A 61 7.01 -14.54 16.20
N VAL A 62 5.98 -15.40 16.29
CA VAL A 62 5.65 -16.39 15.23
C VAL A 62 4.28 -16.17 14.61
N ALA A 63 3.65 -15.03 14.90
CA ALA A 63 2.34 -14.69 14.33
C ALA A 63 2.50 -14.31 12.85
N ASN A 64 1.46 -14.53 12.06
CA ASN A 64 1.49 -14.19 10.63
C ASN A 64 1.37 -12.67 10.46
N PRO A 65 2.35 -11.98 9.85
CA PRO A 65 2.33 -10.52 9.72
C PRO A 65 1.16 -10.00 8.87
N CYS A 66 0.56 -10.82 8.01
CA CYS A 66 -0.61 -10.45 7.21
C CYS A 66 -1.88 -10.23 8.03
N ASP A 67 -1.94 -10.76 9.25
CA ASP A 67 -3.10 -10.59 10.14
C ASP A 67 -3.07 -9.25 10.88
N PHE A 68 -2.00 -8.46 10.70
CA PHE A 68 -1.77 -7.21 11.43
C PHE A 68 -1.77 -6.01 10.49
N THR A 69 -2.33 -4.93 11.00
CA THR A 69 -2.27 -3.62 10.38
C THR A 69 -1.22 -2.75 11.04
N PHE A 70 -0.61 -1.85 10.26
CA PHE A 70 0.44 -0.95 10.73
C PHE A 70 0.36 0.40 10.03
N THR A 71 1.07 1.40 10.56
CA THR A 71 1.10 2.76 10.02
C THR A 71 2.54 3.24 9.90
N LEU A 72 2.89 3.92 8.81
CA LEU A 72 4.22 4.48 8.60
C LEU A 72 4.14 6.00 8.48
N ASP A 73 5.09 6.67 9.13
CA ASP A 73 5.20 8.13 9.03
C ASP A 73 5.41 8.55 7.57
N GLY A 74 4.54 9.44 7.08
CA GLY A 74 4.55 9.88 5.69
C GLY A 74 3.69 9.03 4.74
N ILE A 75 2.94 8.06 5.25
CA ILE A 75 1.90 7.34 4.50
C ILE A 75 0.56 7.49 5.21
N ASP A 76 -0.39 8.14 4.56
CA ASP A 76 -1.74 8.30 5.08
C ASP A 76 -2.50 6.96 4.98
N GLY A 77 -3.09 6.54 6.10
CA GLY A 77 -3.95 5.37 6.17
C GLY A 77 -3.33 4.17 6.87
N THR A 78 -4.07 3.07 6.87
CA THR A 78 -3.69 1.84 7.54
C THR A 78 -3.14 0.85 6.53
N LEU A 79 -1.89 0.45 6.72
CA LEU A 79 -1.20 -0.53 5.89
C LEU A 79 -1.43 -1.95 6.41
N GLN A 80 -1.44 -2.92 5.50
CA GLN A 80 -1.53 -4.34 5.81
C GLN A 80 -0.73 -5.13 4.79
N LEU A 81 0.04 -6.12 5.25
CA LEU A 81 0.69 -7.04 4.32
C LEU A 81 -0.35 -8.00 3.70
N PHE A 82 -0.15 -8.38 2.45
CA PHE A 82 -0.89 -9.48 1.82
C PHE A 82 0.07 -10.43 1.13
N GLY A 83 -0.36 -11.68 0.95
CA GLY A 83 0.46 -12.70 0.32
C GLY A 83 1.64 -13.18 1.18
N CYS A 84 1.56 -13.08 2.50
CA CYS A 84 2.60 -13.61 3.39
C CYS A 84 2.73 -15.12 3.19
N GLY A 85 3.87 -15.55 2.65
CA GLY A 85 4.12 -16.95 2.29
C GLY A 85 3.61 -17.37 0.91
N THR A 86 3.05 -16.44 0.12
CA THR A 86 2.61 -16.68 -1.26
C THR A 86 3.12 -15.59 -2.20
N THR A 87 2.91 -15.77 -3.51
CA THR A 87 3.20 -14.75 -4.53
C THR A 87 1.90 -14.42 -5.27
N PRO A 88 1.54 -13.14 -5.46
CA PRO A 88 2.32 -11.95 -5.11
C PRO A 88 2.29 -11.60 -3.62
N PHE A 89 3.41 -11.09 -3.11
CA PHE A 89 3.54 -10.47 -1.80
C PHE A 89 3.46 -8.95 -1.96
N GLY A 90 2.77 -8.25 -1.07
CA GLY A 90 2.54 -6.82 -1.23
C GLY A 90 1.97 -6.15 0.02
N ILE A 91 1.63 -4.87 -0.15
CA ILE A 91 1.05 -4.01 0.88
C ILE A 91 -0.29 -3.49 0.37
N ASN A 92 -1.32 -3.57 1.20
CA ASN A 92 -2.59 -2.86 1.03
C ASN A 92 -2.59 -1.59 1.89
N ASN A 93 -3.27 -0.55 1.44
CA ASN A 93 -3.61 0.63 2.22
C ASN A 93 -5.14 0.78 2.22
N ASN A 94 -5.76 0.71 3.40
CA ASN A 94 -7.22 0.77 3.58
C ASN A 94 -7.98 -0.22 2.67
N GLY A 95 -7.43 -1.41 2.47
CA GLY A 95 -8.04 -2.48 1.65
C GLY A 95 -7.81 -2.36 0.14
N VAL A 96 -7.01 -1.40 -0.32
CA VAL A 96 -6.62 -1.25 -1.74
C VAL A 96 -5.13 -1.54 -1.89
N GLU A 97 -4.74 -2.23 -2.96
CA GLU A 97 -3.32 -2.50 -3.26
C GLU A 97 -2.52 -1.18 -3.31
N TYR A 98 -1.53 -1.10 -2.42
CA TYR A 98 -0.63 0.04 -2.31
C TYR A 98 0.64 -0.17 -3.14
N ALA A 99 1.31 -1.31 -2.96
CA ALA A 99 2.54 -1.67 -3.65
C ALA A 99 2.74 -3.18 -3.66
N LEU A 100 3.41 -3.69 -4.69
CA LEU A 100 3.92 -5.06 -4.72
C LEU A 100 5.34 -5.08 -4.17
N CYS A 101 5.67 -6.15 -3.46
CA CYS A 101 6.94 -6.31 -2.80
C CYS A 101 7.79 -7.34 -3.53
N GLU A 102 9.03 -6.99 -3.83
CA GLU A 102 10.01 -7.91 -4.42
C GLU A 102 11.06 -8.27 -3.36
N ARG A 103 11.63 -9.48 -3.48
CA ARG A 103 12.74 -9.87 -2.60
C ARG A 103 13.93 -8.95 -2.87
N PHE A 104 14.36 -8.25 -1.84
CA PHE A 104 15.51 -7.37 -1.87
C PHE A 104 16.36 -7.70 -0.66
N SER A 105 17.62 -8.11 -0.87
CA SER A 105 18.56 -8.46 0.20
C SER A 105 19.78 -7.56 0.09
N GLU A 106 19.91 -6.65 1.06
CA GLU A 106 21.12 -5.83 1.21
C GLU A 106 21.67 -6.07 2.63
N PRO A 107 22.97 -6.40 2.76
CA PRO A 107 23.59 -6.53 4.07
C PRO A 107 23.79 -5.15 4.68
N ASP A 108 23.23 -4.90 5.86
CA ASP A 108 23.56 -3.71 6.65
C ASP A 108 24.39 -4.03 7.90
N ASN A 109 25.06 -3.00 8.39
CA ASN A 109 25.92 -3.04 9.57
C ASN A 109 25.16 -3.17 10.90
N PHE A 110 23.82 -3.12 10.87
CA PHE A 110 22.95 -3.31 12.02
C PHE A 110 22.42 -4.75 12.10
N GLY A 111 22.75 -5.59 11.11
CA GLY A 111 22.35 -6.99 10.95
C GLY A 111 20.93 -7.16 10.41
N ILE A 112 20.25 -6.06 10.05
CA ILE A 112 18.88 -6.08 9.53
C ILE A 112 18.99 -6.45 8.06
N HIS A 113 18.83 -7.73 7.73
CA HIS A 113 18.66 -8.10 6.33
C HIS A 113 17.29 -7.57 5.89
N THR A 114 17.27 -6.48 5.11
CA THR A 114 16.10 -6.15 4.30
C THR A 114 15.75 -7.41 3.52
N THR A 115 14.50 -7.85 3.55
CA THR A 115 14.08 -9.06 2.82
C THR A 115 13.20 -8.70 1.65
N PHE A 116 12.46 -7.58 1.74
CA PHE A 116 11.55 -7.13 0.69
C PHE A 116 11.55 -5.61 0.53
N HIS A 117 11.39 -5.18 -0.71
CA HIS A 117 11.24 -3.79 -1.13
C HIS A 117 9.92 -3.64 -1.88
N CYS A 118 9.09 -2.66 -1.50
CA CYS A 118 7.75 -2.46 -2.05
C CYS A 118 7.63 -1.06 -2.66
N ALA A 119 7.37 -0.97 -3.98
CA ALA A 119 7.31 0.29 -4.74
C ALA A 119 6.19 0.32 -5.78
#